data_AF-A0AAD7JR29-F1
#
_entry.id   AF-A0AAD7JR29-F1
#
_cell.length_a   1.000
_cell.length_b   1.000
_cell.length_c   1.000
_cell.angle_alpha   90.00
_cell.angle_beta   90.00
_cell.angle_gamma   90.00
#
_symmetry.space_group_name_H-M   'P 1'
#
loop_
_entity.id
_entity.type
_entity.pdbx_description
1 polymer ?
#
loop_
_entity_poly.entity_id
_entity_poly.type
_entity_poly.pdbx_seq_one_letter_code
_entity_poly.pdbx_strand_id
1 'polypeptide(L)'
;WPDCSNVHNTTVLDLAQTWKQCNYVFRDGQVNPDRNSIQDFQSFFNLSDAVLYNSIAATLQNKPSSVYSQNVVKFIKTWFLDTDTAMNPNLNYAQMNGGPGGQTGIDLRGFAKIASGILILRKTGNTDWTSDIDNQFIAWCTRYINWLETAPTAHTAATSTNNHGTIFVNQLAGVKLIAKDTEGAVNWTQNYFTGSFQGQLAANGDQPLEASRTHPWHYRNFNIAGMITNARLLKYADPTSNPWNATAKGATLQTTVDFLMNTDPSKTGETATTAEIYPNIAAIASVYGDPEGKYVKFINAAGFPYADDATFLWDQPLAGGIPSGASGETPVIGTTKGKSGAKSLAVGPWFIFTAILASGLLFL
;
A
#
# COMPACT_ATOMS: atom_id res chain seq x y z
N TRP A 1 6.66 -3.13 -23.82
CA TRP A 1 5.78 -3.44 -24.97
C TRP A 1 6.55 -4.27 -25.97
N PRO A 2 5.97 -5.32 -26.52
CA PRO A 2 6.65 -6.15 -27.50
C PRO A 2 6.97 -5.35 -28.77
N ASP A 3 8.25 -5.35 -29.15
CA ASP A 3 8.73 -4.96 -30.47
C ASP A 3 9.14 -6.22 -31.22
N CYS A 4 8.26 -6.65 -32.12
CA CYS A 4 8.44 -7.84 -32.94
C CYS A 4 8.97 -7.51 -34.34
N SER A 5 9.43 -6.28 -34.60
CA SER A 5 9.91 -5.85 -35.92
C SER A 5 11.06 -6.70 -36.47
N ASN A 6 11.89 -7.26 -35.59
CA ASN A 6 12.99 -8.15 -35.93
C ASN A 6 12.58 -9.63 -36.06
N VAL A 7 11.35 -9.95 -35.68
CA VAL A 7 10.81 -11.31 -35.83
C VAL A 7 10.26 -11.37 -37.24
N HIS A 8 11.02 -11.97 -38.17
CA HIS A 8 10.63 -12.17 -39.58
C HIS A 8 9.46 -13.16 -39.76
N ASN A 9 8.55 -13.24 -38.79
CA ASN A 9 7.36 -14.07 -38.86
C ASN A 9 6.30 -13.38 -39.75
N THR A 10 5.61 -14.18 -40.55
CA THR A 10 4.54 -13.73 -41.44
C THR A 10 3.14 -13.95 -40.86
N THR A 11 3.05 -14.56 -39.66
CA THR A 11 1.80 -14.76 -38.93
C THR A 11 1.79 -14.00 -37.61
N VAL A 12 0.60 -13.72 -37.07
CA VAL A 12 0.44 -13.19 -35.70
C VAL A 12 1.07 -14.17 -34.72
N LEU A 13 1.93 -13.67 -33.84
CA LEU A 13 2.55 -14.46 -32.76
C LEU A 13 1.55 -14.64 -31.62
N ASP A 14 1.49 -15.83 -31.03
CA ASP A 14 0.83 -15.99 -29.73
C ASP A 14 1.66 -15.34 -28.60
N LEU A 15 1.12 -15.28 -27.39
CA LEU A 15 1.78 -14.62 -26.26
C LEU A 15 3.10 -15.31 -25.86
N ALA A 16 3.16 -16.64 -25.89
CA ALA A 16 4.35 -17.39 -25.53
C ALA A 16 5.47 -17.18 -26.56
N GLN A 17 5.11 -17.13 -27.85
CA GLN A 17 6.01 -16.81 -28.94
C GLN A 17 6.48 -15.35 -28.86
N THR A 18 5.59 -14.42 -28.53
CA THR A 18 5.90 -13.00 -28.33
C THR A 18 6.93 -12.82 -27.21
N TRP A 19 6.71 -13.46 -26.05
CA TRP A 19 7.66 -13.45 -24.92
C TRP A 19 9.01 -14.08 -25.21
N LYS A 20 9.11 -14.95 -26.22
CA LYS A 20 10.36 -15.65 -26.53
C LYS A 20 11.14 -14.98 -27.65
N GLN A 21 10.46 -14.30 -28.57
CA GLN A 21 11.03 -13.83 -29.83
C GLN A 21 11.10 -12.31 -29.95
N CYS A 22 10.19 -11.57 -29.32
CA CYS A 22 10.13 -10.11 -29.44
C CYS A 22 10.96 -9.43 -28.36
N ASN A 23 11.62 -8.33 -28.72
CA ASN A 23 12.33 -7.50 -27.75
C ASN A 23 11.32 -6.58 -27.06
N TYR A 24 11.31 -6.53 -25.73
CA TYR A 24 10.39 -5.63 -25.04
C TYR A 24 11.03 -4.25 -24.86
N VAL A 25 10.34 -3.22 -25.33
CA VAL A 25 10.74 -1.81 -25.16
C VAL A 25 10.01 -1.17 -23.99
N PHE A 26 10.72 -0.38 -23.20
CA PHE A 26 10.15 0.39 -22.10
C PHE A 26 9.32 1.56 -22.65
N ARG A 27 8.09 1.69 -22.15
CA ARG A 27 7.22 2.84 -22.41
C ARG A 27 6.65 3.27 -21.07
N ASP A 28 7.23 4.31 -20.49
CA ASP A 28 6.81 4.80 -19.17
C ASP A 28 5.33 5.18 -19.18
N GLY A 29 4.60 4.89 -18.10
CA GLY A 29 3.17 5.17 -17.96
C GLY A 29 2.24 4.28 -18.80
N GLN A 30 2.75 3.59 -19.82
CA GLN A 30 1.94 2.75 -20.71
C GLN A 30 1.99 1.29 -20.27
N VAL A 31 0.93 0.86 -19.58
CA VAL A 31 0.79 -0.52 -19.11
C VAL A 31 0.61 -1.48 -20.29
N ASN A 32 1.55 -2.42 -20.44
CA ASN A 32 1.41 -3.49 -21.42
C ASN A 32 0.34 -4.50 -20.95
N PRO A 33 -0.75 -4.75 -21.72
CA PRO A 33 -1.80 -5.68 -21.35
C PRO A 33 -1.33 -7.14 -21.19
N ASP A 34 -0.17 -7.52 -21.76
CA ASP A 34 0.42 -8.86 -21.56
C ASP A 34 0.53 -9.23 -20.09
N ARG A 35 0.74 -8.24 -19.20
CA ARG A 35 0.81 -8.47 -17.75
C ARG A 35 -0.44 -9.16 -17.20
N ASN A 36 -1.60 -8.99 -17.82
CA ASN A 36 -2.87 -9.53 -17.34
C ASN A 36 -2.99 -11.05 -17.55
N SER A 37 -2.08 -11.64 -18.33
CA SER A 37 -2.00 -13.09 -18.50
C SER A 37 -1.39 -13.81 -17.29
N ILE A 38 -0.65 -13.10 -16.43
CA ILE A 38 -0.05 -13.62 -15.20
C ILE A 38 -0.75 -12.93 -14.03
N GLN A 39 -1.52 -13.70 -13.25
CA GLN A 39 -2.39 -13.13 -12.23
C GLN A 39 -1.73 -12.99 -10.85
N ASP A 40 -0.54 -13.55 -10.64
CA ASP A 40 0.12 -13.61 -9.31
C ASP A 40 0.19 -12.25 -8.62
N PHE A 41 0.49 -11.19 -9.37
CA PHE A 41 0.49 -9.82 -8.86
C PHE A 41 -0.88 -9.44 -8.29
N GLN A 42 -1.94 -9.53 -9.09
CA GLN A 42 -3.29 -9.14 -8.65
C GLN A 42 -3.80 -10.06 -7.53
N SER A 43 -3.53 -11.36 -7.61
CA SER A 43 -3.90 -12.34 -6.60
C SER A 43 -3.23 -12.06 -5.26
N PHE A 44 -1.96 -11.62 -5.25
CA PHE A 44 -1.28 -11.22 -4.02
C PHE A 44 -1.90 -9.98 -3.38
N PHE A 45 -2.26 -8.97 -4.17
CA PHE A 45 -2.93 -7.78 -3.62
C PHE A 45 -4.32 -8.12 -3.07
N ASN A 46 -5.10 -8.93 -3.79
CA ASN A 46 -6.39 -9.43 -3.32
C ASN A 46 -6.24 -10.21 -2.00
N LEU A 47 -5.22 -11.06 -1.90
CA LEU A 47 -4.87 -11.76 -0.66
C LEU A 47 -4.58 -10.76 0.47
N SER A 48 -3.75 -9.75 0.22
CA SER A 48 -3.36 -8.79 1.25
C SER A 48 -4.55 -7.99 1.79
N ASP A 49 -5.48 -7.61 0.91
CA ASP A 49 -6.74 -6.95 1.27
C ASP A 49 -7.65 -7.89 2.05
N ALA A 50 -7.79 -9.13 1.56
CA ALA A 50 -8.62 -10.14 2.21
C ALA A 50 -8.13 -10.44 3.63
N VAL A 51 -6.81 -10.59 3.84
CA VAL A 51 -6.23 -10.79 5.17
C VAL A 51 -6.55 -9.62 6.08
N LEU A 52 -6.29 -8.38 5.64
CA LEU A 52 -6.54 -7.19 6.45
C LEU A 52 -8.02 -7.07 6.84
N TYR A 53 -8.92 -7.06 5.86
CA TYR A 53 -10.35 -6.85 6.11
C TYR A 53 -10.99 -7.98 6.92
N ASN A 54 -10.60 -9.23 6.69
CA ASN A 54 -11.11 -10.34 7.51
C ASN A 54 -10.57 -10.28 8.95
N SER A 55 -9.33 -9.87 9.18
CA SER A 55 -8.81 -9.67 10.55
C SER A 55 -9.56 -8.57 11.31
N ILE A 56 -9.90 -7.47 10.64
CA ILE A 56 -10.70 -6.41 11.26
C ILE A 56 -12.13 -6.90 11.52
N ALA A 57 -12.76 -7.54 10.54
CA ALA A 57 -14.11 -8.07 10.71
C ALA A 57 -14.19 -9.10 11.85
N ALA A 58 -13.18 -9.96 11.99
CA ALA A 58 -13.06 -10.89 13.11
C ALA A 58 -12.97 -10.16 14.46
N THR A 59 -12.20 -9.07 14.51
CA THR A 59 -12.05 -8.25 15.72
C THR A 59 -13.35 -7.55 16.10
N LEU A 60 -14.07 -6.98 15.13
CA LEU A 60 -15.35 -6.31 15.34
C LEU A 60 -16.45 -7.27 15.82
N GLN A 61 -16.40 -8.55 15.42
CA GLN A 61 -17.30 -9.55 15.96
C GLN A 61 -17.04 -9.86 17.44
N ASN A 62 -15.83 -9.57 17.94
CA ASN A 62 -15.41 -9.77 19.32
C ASN A 62 -15.68 -11.20 19.82
N LYS A 63 -15.28 -12.20 19.03
CA LYS A 63 -15.40 -13.63 19.33
C LYS A 63 -14.03 -14.31 19.23
N PRO A 64 -13.78 -15.39 20.00
CA PRO A 64 -12.53 -16.14 19.90
C PRO A 64 -12.27 -16.73 18.51
N SER A 65 -13.32 -17.15 17.81
CA SER A 65 -13.30 -17.72 16.46
C SER A 65 -14.47 -17.17 15.63
N SER A 66 -14.27 -17.03 14.33
CA SER A 66 -15.27 -16.56 13.37
C SER A 66 -14.95 -17.03 11.96
N VAL A 67 -15.93 -16.97 11.05
CA VAL A 67 -15.70 -17.24 9.62
C VAL A 67 -14.59 -16.34 9.04
N TYR A 68 -14.45 -15.12 9.54
CA TYR A 68 -13.45 -14.17 9.05
C TYR A 68 -12.03 -14.56 9.49
N SER A 69 -11.82 -14.90 10.76
CA SER A 69 -10.50 -15.38 11.21
C SER A 69 -10.12 -16.72 10.58
N GLN A 70 -11.08 -17.62 10.36
CA GLN A 70 -10.89 -18.86 9.61
C GLN A 70 -10.49 -18.59 8.15
N ASN A 71 -11.06 -17.57 7.50
CA ASN A 71 -10.66 -17.15 6.16
C ASN A 71 -9.20 -16.67 6.15
N VAL A 72 -8.77 -15.86 7.13
CA VAL A 72 -7.38 -15.41 7.22
C VAL A 72 -6.43 -16.62 7.29
N VAL A 73 -6.72 -17.58 8.17
CA VAL A 73 -5.94 -18.82 8.29
C VAL A 73 -5.88 -19.57 6.96
N LYS A 74 -7.03 -19.75 6.30
CA LYS A 74 -7.10 -20.43 4.99
C LYS A 74 -6.22 -19.72 3.95
N PHE A 75 -6.32 -18.40 3.86
CA PHE A 75 -5.55 -17.62 2.89
C PHE A 75 -4.05 -17.69 3.13
N ILE A 76 -3.60 -17.57 4.39
CA ILE A 76 -2.19 -17.71 4.74
C ILE A 76 -1.67 -19.10 4.43
N LYS A 77 -2.44 -20.14 4.81
CA LYS A 77 -2.06 -21.52 4.53
C LYS A 77 -1.88 -21.75 3.03
N THR A 78 -2.90 -21.42 2.24
CA THR A 78 -2.86 -21.63 0.79
C THR A 78 -1.70 -20.87 0.13
N TRP A 79 -1.46 -19.60 0.49
CA TRP A 79 -0.44 -18.82 -0.21
C TRP A 79 0.99 -19.10 0.27
N PHE A 80 1.20 -19.45 1.54
CA PHE A 80 2.54 -19.49 2.13
C PHE A 80 2.97 -20.84 2.70
N LEU A 81 2.04 -21.70 3.14
CA LEU A 81 2.37 -22.84 3.99
C LEU A 81 2.07 -24.20 3.35
N ASP A 82 0.93 -24.31 2.66
CA ASP A 82 0.48 -25.56 2.04
C ASP A 82 1.39 -25.90 0.86
N THR A 83 2.03 -27.07 0.89
CA THR A 83 3.09 -27.46 -0.07
C THR A 83 2.66 -27.45 -1.53
N ASP A 84 1.38 -27.68 -1.78
CA ASP A 84 0.82 -27.80 -3.14
C ASP A 84 0.60 -26.43 -3.80
N THR A 85 0.53 -25.35 -3.00
CA THR A 85 0.14 -24.02 -3.47
C THR A 85 1.07 -22.90 -3.00
N ALA A 86 1.95 -23.16 -2.04
CA ALA A 86 2.77 -22.15 -1.41
C ALA A 86 3.70 -21.45 -2.42
N MET A 87 3.70 -20.13 -2.36
CA MET A 87 4.69 -19.30 -3.00
C MET A 87 6.07 -19.54 -2.37
N ASN A 88 7.10 -19.75 -3.19
CA ASN A 88 8.48 -19.80 -2.72
C ASN A 88 8.87 -18.44 -2.09
N PRO A 89 9.65 -18.41 -0.99
CA PRO A 89 10.01 -17.18 -0.28
C PRO A 89 11.12 -16.39 -1.02
N ASN A 90 10.85 -16.00 -2.26
CA ASN A 90 11.69 -15.15 -3.10
C ASN A 90 10.86 -14.49 -4.21
N LEU A 91 11.46 -13.53 -4.90
CA LEU A 91 10.88 -12.89 -6.09
C LEU A 91 11.80 -13.04 -7.29
N ASN A 92 12.45 -14.20 -7.49
CA ASN A 92 13.43 -14.40 -8.57
C ASN A 92 12.86 -14.16 -9.98
N TYR A 93 11.52 -14.18 -10.13
CA TYR A 93 10.81 -14.00 -11.39
C TYR A 93 9.78 -12.86 -11.34
N ALA A 94 9.93 -11.91 -10.41
CA ALA A 94 9.05 -10.75 -10.36
C ALA A 94 9.42 -9.73 -11.43
N GLN A 95 8.40 -9.09 -12.03
CA GLN A 95 8.56 -8.03 -13.03
C GLN A 95 9.58 -8.40 -14.12
N MET A 96 9.46 -9.60 -14.67
CA MET A 96 10.30 -10.02 -15.79
C MET A 96 9.95 -9.19 -17.03
N ASN A 97 10.97 -8.66 -17.70
CA ASN A 97 10.79 -8.19 -19.07
C ASN A 97 10.51 -9.39 -19.98
N GLY A 98 9.48 -9.28 -20.82
CA GLY A 98 9.29 -10.22 -21.92
C GLY A 98 10.48 -10.18 -22.90
N GLY A 99 10.70 -11.26 -23.63
CA GLY A 99 11.85 -11.41 -24.51
C GLY A 99 13.13 -11.85 -23.79
N PRO A 100 14.30 -11.79 -24.44
CA PRO A 100 15.60 -11.96 -23.80
C PRO A 100 15.89 -10.76 -22.87
N GLY A 101 15.25 -10.74 -21.71
CA GLY A 101 15.35 -9.70 -20.70
C GLY A 101 15.49 -10.29 -19.29
N GLY A 102 15.83 -9.43 -18.34
CA GLY A 102 15.92 -9.79 -16.93
C GLY A 102 14.76 -9.26 -16.09
N GLN A 103 14.81 -9.59 -14.80
CA GLN A 103 13.98 -8.97 -13.77
C GLN A 103 14.28 -7.47 -13.67
N THR A 104 13.23 -6.63 -13.62
CA THR A 104 13.37 -5.17 -13.48
C THR A 104 12.98 -4.63 -12.12
N GLY A 105 12.40 -5.46 -11.24
CA GLY A 105 11.94 -5.01 -9.95
C GLY A 105 11.31 -6.10 -9.10
N ILE A 106 11.00 -5.72 -7.87
CA ILE A 106 10.35 -6.57 -6.87
C ILE A 106 9.23 -5.76 -6.23
N ASP A 107 8.12 -6.43 -5.92
CA ASP A 107 6.95 -5.75 -5.37
C ASP A 107 6.01 -6.75 -4.70
N LEU A 108 6.09 -6.84 -3.37
CA LEU A 108 5.09 -7.44 -2.49
C LEU A 108 4.74 -6.49 -1.35
N ARG A 109 4.59 -5.19 -1.66
CA ARG A 109 4.28 -4.15 -0.67
C ARG A 109 3.04 -4.46 0.17
N GLY A 110 2.10 -5.26 -0.35
CA GLY A 110 0.94 -5.81 0.35
C GLY A 110 1.27 -6.52 1.67
N PHE A 111 2.53 -6.91 1.91
CA PHE A 111 2.97 -7.43 3.21
C PHE A 111 2.69 -6.50 4.38
N ALA A 112 2.68 -5.17 4.21
CA ALA A 112 2.30 -4.27 5.29
C ALA A 112 0.83 -4.46 5.72
N LYS A 113 -0.09 -4.76 4.78
CA LYS A 113 -1.50 -5.12 5.11
C LYS A 113 -1.59 -6.46 5.80
N ILE A 114 -0.84 -7.46 5.30
CA ILE A 114 -0.77 -8.79 5.93
C ILE A 114 -0.25 -8.67 7.36
N ALA A 115 0.81 -7.87 7.58
CA ALA A 115 1.37 -7.63 8.91
C ALA A 115 0.32 -7.07 9.86
N SER A 116 -0.41 -6.03 9.46
CA SER A 116 -1.52 -5.48 10.26
C SER A 116 -2.55 -6.55 10.61
N GLY A 117 -2.99 -7.35 9.63
CA GLY A 117 -3.96 -8.41 9.85
C GLY A 117 -3.50 -9.48 10.85
N ILE A 118 -2.24 -9.93 10.74
CA ILE A 118 -1.68 -10.94 11.65
C ILE A 118 -1.45 -10.35 13.05
N LEU A 119 -0.95 -9.13 13.16
CA LEU A 119 -0.72 -8.47 14.45
C LEU A 119 -2.02 -8.22 15.21
N ILE A 120 -3.11 -7.91 14.50
CA ILE A 120 -4.47 -7.82 15.08
C ILE A 120 -4.90 -9.17 15.68
N LEU A 121 -4.78 -10.26 14.92
CA LEU A 121 -5.18 -11.60 15.41
C LEU A 121 -4.34 -12.04 16.62
N ARG A 122 -3.03 -11.77 16.59
CA ARG A 122 -2.14 -12.00 17.73
C ARG A 122 -2.57 -11.19 18.96
N LYS A 123 -2.81 -9.88 18.80
CA LYS A 123 -3.15 -8.97 19.90
C LYS A 123 -4.50 -9.30 20.52
N THR A 124 -5.46 -9.74 19.72
CA THR A 124 -6.81 -10.11 20.18
C THR A 124 -6.90 -11.50 20.78
N GLY A 125 -5.83 -12.32 20.70
CA GLY A 125 -5.83 -13.69 21.19
C GLY A 125 -6.80 -14.59 20.41
N ASN A 126 -6.98 -14.34 19.11
CA ASN A 126 -7.88 -15.13 18.26
C ASN A 126 -7.46 -16.61 18.25
N THR A 127 -8.42 -17.52 18.42
CA THR A 127 -8.15 -18.95 18.58
C THR A 127 -7.93 -19.71 17.28
N ASP A 128 -8.35 -19.16 16.13
CA ASP A 128 -8.09 -19.77 14.83
C ASP A 128 -6.62 -19.55 14.41
N TRP A 129 -6.04 -18.40 14.78
CA TRP A 129 -4.61 -18.12 14.57
C TRP A 129 -3.75 -18.81 15.64
N THR A 130 -3.54 -20.11 15.46
CA THR A 130 -2.80 -20.95 16.42
C THR A 130 -1.29 -20.63 16.42
N SER A 131 -0.62 -21.01 17.51
CA SER A 131 0.84 -20.90 17.62
C SER A 131 1.59 -21.71 16.56
N ASP A 132 1.04 -22.83 16.12
CA ASP A 132 1.61 -23.65 15.06
C ASP A 132 1.61 -22.91 13.71
N ILE A 133 0.45 -22.35 13.31
CA ILE A 133 0.34 -21.53 12.10
C ILE A 133 1.26 -20.31 12.18
N ASP A 134 1.29 -19.64 13.34
CA ASP A 134 2.16 -18.48 13.58
C ASP A 134 3.64 -18.82 13.38
N ASN A 135 4.09 -19.95 13.94
CA ASN A 135 5.48 -20.40 13.83
C ASN A 135 5.86 -20.80 12.40
N GLN A 136 4.96 -21.50 11.69
CA GLN A 136 5.19 -21.84 10.28
C GLN A 136 5.30 -20.60 9.41
N PHE A 137 4.44 -19.60 9.63
CA PHE A 137 4.49 -18.37 8.86
C PHE A 137 5.70 -17.50 9.21
N ILE A 138 6.08 -17.42 10.49
CA ILE A 138 7.36 -16.82 10.91
C ILE A 138 8.52 -17.47 10.16
N ALA A 139 8.58 -18.81 10.09
CA ALA A 139 9.65 -19.50 9.39
C ALA A 139 9.70 -19.18 7.88
N TRP A 140 8.54 -19.05 7.23
CA TRP A 140 8.48 -18.60 5.84
C TRP A 140 9.00 -17.16 5.70
N CYS A 141 8.54 -16.24 6.56
CA CYS A 141 8.99 -14.85 6.58
C CYS A 141 10.48 -14.73 6.83
N THR A 142 11.07 -15.51 7.73
CA THR A 142 12.52 -15.53 7.99
C THR A 142 13.32 -15.91 6.74
N ARG A 143 12.87 -16.93 5.99
CA ARG A 143 13.51 -17.28 4.70
C ARG A 143 13.39 -16.16 3.68
N TYR A 144 12.24 -15.49 3.65
CA TYR A 144 12.01 -14.38 2.72
C TYR A 144 12.83 -13.13 3.07
N ILE A 145 12.97 -12.80 4.36
CA ILE A 145 13.84 -11.73 4.85
C ILE A 145 15.28 -12.00 4.42
N ASN A 146 15.79 -13.21 4.61
CA ASN A 146 17.13 -13.58 4.16
C ASN A 146 17.29 -13.36 2.65
N TRP A 147 16.28 -13.71 1.83
CA TRP A 147 16.31 -13.41 0.41
C TRP A 147 16.31 -11.90 0.13
N LEU A 148 15.46 -11.11 0.79
CA LEU A 148 15.40 -9.66 0.61
C LEU A 148 16.71 -8.94 0.97
N GLU A 149 17.44 -9.45 1.95
CA GLU A 149 18.69 -8.84 2.43
C GLU A 149 19.93 -9.31 1.67
N THR A 150 19.85 -10.40 0.89
CA THR A 150 21.01 -11.01 0.23
C THR A 150 20.91 -11.10 -1.29
N ALA A 151 19.70 -11.11 -1.86
CA ALA A 151 19.55 -11.27 -3.31
C ALA A 151 19.99 -10.00 -4.06
N PRO A 152 20.77 -10.12 -5.16
CA PRO A 152 21.21 -8.96 -5.93
C PRO A 152 20.08 -8.05 -6.42
N THR A 153 18.96 -8.65 -6.86
CA THR A 153 17.81 -7.88 -7.36
C THR A 153 17.05 -7.17 -6.24
N ALA A 154 17.00 -7.77 -5.05
CA ALA A 154 16.46 -7.11 -3.86
C ALA A 154 17.36 -5.95 -3.41
N HIS A 155 18.68 -6.11 -3.49
CA HIS A 155 19.63 -5.04 -3.19
C HIS A 155 19.48 -3.84 -4.15
N THR A 156 19.26 -4.08 -5.44
CA THR A 156 18.97 -3.00 -6.41
C THR A 156 17.70 -2.22 -6.04
N ALA A 157 16.64 -2.91 -5.61
CA ALA A 157 15.41 -2.24 -5.14
C ALA A 157 15.66 -1.46 -3.84
N ALA A 158 16.37 -2.05 -2.88
CA ALA A 158 16.69 -1.42 -1.59
C ALA A 158 17.49 -0.11 -1.74
N THR A 159 18.35 -0.03 -2.76
CA THR A 159 19.22 1.12 -3.03
C THR A 159 18.62 2.12 -4.02
N SER A 160 17.40 1.88 -4.50
CA SER A 160 16.71 2.80 -5.41
C SER A 160 16.40 4.13 -4.72
N THR A 161 16.66 5.24 -5.41
CA THR A 161 16.53 6.60 -4.86
C THR A 161 15.13 7.18 -4.97
N ASN A 162 14.23 6.54 -5.71
CA ASN A 162 12.84 6.93 -5.94
C ASN A 162 11.89 6.03 -5.12
N ASN A 163 10.60 6.05 -5.46
CA ASN A 163 9.55 5.24 -4.83
C ASN A 163 9.88 3.74 -4.66
N HIS A 164 10.71 3.12 -5.50
CA HIS A 164 11.07 1.72 -5.31
C HIS A 164 11.81 1.47 -3.99
N GLY A 165 12.71 2.37 -3.58
CA GLY A 165 13.41 2.27 -2.30
C GLY A 165 12.48 2.47 -1.11
N THR A 166 11.50 3.39 -1.24
CA THR A 166 10.45 3.59 -0.25
C THR A 166 9.64 2.31 -0.04
N ILE A 167 9.16 1.73 -1.13
CA ILE A 167 8.28 0.55 -1.12
C ILE A 167 9.01 -0.72 -0.69
N PHE A 168 10.30 -0.85 -0.99
CA PHE A 168 11.13 -1.94 -0.48
C PHE A 168 11.10 -2.00 1.05
N VAL A 169 11.21 -0.83 1.71
CA VAL A 169 11.21 -0.73 3.17
C VAL A 169 9.84 -1.10 3.74
N ASN A 170 8.74 -0.68 3.11
CA ASN A 170 7.37 -1.07 3.52
C ASN A 170 7.25 -2.60 3.63
N GLN A 171 7.70 -3.28 2.57
CA GLN A 171 7.64 -4.73 2.46
C GLN A 171 8.54 -5.39 3.50
N LEU A 172 9.81 -5.01 3.57
CA LEU A 172 10.77 -5.65 4.47
C LEU A 172 10.38 -5.47 5.93
N ALA A 173 10.04 -4.24 6.35
CA ALA A 173 9.63 -3.97 7.72
C ALA A 173 8.32 -4.70 8.08
N GLY A 174 7.34 -4.74 7.17
CA GLY A 174 6.12 -5.54 7.37
C GLY A 174 6.41 -7.03 7.59
N VAL A 175 7.27 -7.63 6.76
CA VAL A 175 7.68 -9.05 6.91
C VAL A 175 8.45 -9.27 8.22
N LYS A 176 9.33 -8.35 8.61
CA LYS A 176 10.08 -8.43 9.87
C LYS A 176 9.18 -8.39 11.10
N LEU A 177 8.15 -7.54 11.11
CA LEU A 177 7.16 -7.52 12.19
C LEU A 177 6.37 -8.83 12.30
N ILE A 178 6.01 -9.45 11.17
CA ILE A 178 5.41 -10.79 11.17
C ILE A 178 6.38 -11.81 11.77
N ALA A 179 7.66 -11.77 11.36
CA ALA A 179 8.72 -12.64 11.86
C ALA A 179 9.12 -12.37 13.33
N LYS A 180 8.50 -11.39 14.00
CA LYS A 180 8.85 -10.93 15.36
C LYS A 180 10.28 -10.34 15.46
N ASP A 181 10.85 -9.90 14.33
CA ASP A 181 12.09 -9.15 14.23
C ASP A 181 11.79 -7.64 14.34
N THR A 182 11.32 -7.20 15.51
CA THR A 182 10.95 -5.80 15.74
C THR A 182 12.16 -4.87 15.62
N GLU A 183 13.33 -5.28 16.14
CA GLU A 183 14.56 -4.50 16.07
C GLU A 183 14.99 -4.28 14.61
N GLY A 184 14.98 -5.33 13.78
CA GLY A 184 15.27 -5.19 12.36
C GLY A 184 14.27 -4.28 11.64
N ALA A 185 12.98 -4.34 11.99
CA ALA A 185 11.97 -3.43 11.42
C ALA A 185 12.24 -1.96 11.78
N VAL A 186 12.64 -1.70 13.03
CA VAL A 186 13.07 -0.36 13.50
C VAL A 186 14.30 0.11 12.72
N ASN A 187 15.35 -0.72 12.66
CA ASN A 187 16.60 -0.36 12.01
C ASN A 187 16.40 0.01 10.53
N TRP A 188 15.65 -0.78 9.76
CA TRP A 188 15.40 -0.48 8.34
C TRP A 188 14.56 0.78 8.12
N THR A 189 13.51 0.98 8.92
CA THR A 189 12.65 2.16 8.78
C THR A 189 13.33 3.44 9.26
N GLN A 190 14.13 3.39 10.33
CA GLN A 190 14.96 4.53 10.76
C GLN A 190 16.02 4.88 9.71
N ASN A 191 16.73 3.87 9.17
CA ASN A 191 17.74 4.07 8.12
C ASN A 191 17.14 4.65 6.83
N TYR A 192 15.88 4.31 6.51
CA TYR A 192 15.17 4.96 5.40
C TYR A 192 15.04 6.47 5.62
N PHE A 193 14.53 6.90 6.78
CA PHE A 193 14.33 8.32 7.08
C PHE A 193 15.63 9.12 7.22
N THR A 194 16.70 8.51 7.72
CA THR A 194 18.02 9.16 7.83
C THR A 194 18.86 9.06 6.55
N GLY A 195 18.51 8.14 5.65
CA GLY A 195 19.21 7.85 4.40
C GLY A 195 18.42 8.26 3.15
N SER A 196 17.82 7.29 2.46
CA SER A 196 17.23 7.48 1.12
C SER A 196 16.13 8.53 1.07
N PHE A 197 15.33 8.67 2.13
CA PHE A 197 14.32 9.73 2.26
C PHE A 197 14.90 11.15 2.06
N GLN A 198 16.13 11.40 2.51
CA GLN A 198 16.80 12.71 2.41
C GLN A 198 16.98 13.17 0.95
N GLY A 199 17.08 12.23 0.01
CA GLY A 199 17.19 12.49 -1.42
C GLY A 199 15.87 12.62 -2.16
N GLN A 200 14.75 12.19 -1.55
CA GLN A 200 13.46 12.06 -2.23
C GLN A 200 12.65 13.36 -2.27
N LEU A 201 12.85 14.28 -1.33
CA LEU A 201 12.10 15.53 -1.26
C LEU A 201 12.92 16.75 -1.67
N ALA A 202 12.23 17.73 -2.25
CA ALA A 202 12.66 19.12 -2.37
C ALA A 202 12.19 19.94 -1.16
N ALA A 203 12.76 21.14 -0.96
CA ALA A 203 12.46 21.98 0.19
C ALA A 203 10.99 22.44 0.28
N ASN A 204 10.28 22.45 -0.85
CA ASN A 204 8.84 22.78 -0.93
C ASN A 204 7.92 21.56 -0.76
N GLY A 205 8.46 20.36 -0.51
CA GLY A 205 7.68 19.11 -0.43
C GLY A 205 7.45 18.41 -1.78
N ASP A 206 7.93 18.93 -2.90
CA ASP A 206 7.87 18.18 -4.17
C ASP A 206 8.81 16.96 -4.12
N GLN A 207 8.56 15.99 -5.00
CA GLN A 207 9.27 14.73 -5.12
C GLN A 207 9.92 14.65 -6.51
N PRO A 208 11.15 15.15 -6.72
CA PRO A 208 11.67 15.42 -8.06
C PRO A 208 11.82 14.18 -8.98
N LEU A 209 12.14 13.02 -8.40
CA LEU A 209 12.24 11.77 -9.16
C LEU A 209 10.88 11.23 -9.60
N GLU A 210 9.82 11.57 -8.88
CA GLU A 210 8.45 11.19 -9.21
C GLU A 210 7.82 12.21 -10.17
N ALA A 211 8.16 13.49 -9.99
CA ALA A 211 7.77 14.59 -10.85
C ALA A 211 8.30 14.46 -12.29
N SER A 212 9.42 13.76 -12.49
CA SER A 212 10.04 13.55 -13.81
C SER A 212 9.44 12.39 -14.60
N ARG A 213 8.46 11.67 -14.03
CA ARG A 213 7.81 10.53 -14.67
C ARG A 213 6.74 10.99 -15.66
N THR A 214 6.34 10.10 -16.55
CA THR A 214 5.23 10.35 -17.49
C THR A 214 3.88 10.48 -16.80
N HIS A 215 3.73 9.91 -15.60
CA HIS A 215 2.54 9.98 -14.76
C HIS A 215 2.87 10.59 -13.38
N PRO A 216 3.26 11.88 -13.32
CA PRO A 216 3.84 12.46 -12.12
C PRO A 216 2.85 12.63 -10.96
N TRP A 217 1.55 12.82 -11.22
CA TRP A 217 0.53 12.85 -10.17
C TRP A 217 0.44 11.50 -9.46
N HIS A 218 0.34 10.41 -10.25
CA HIS A 218 0.32 9.06 -9.70
C HIS A 218 1.57 8.74 -8.88
N TYR A 219 2.76 8.94 -9.45
CA TYR A 219 4.01 8.57 -8.77
C TYR A 219 4.25 9.38 -7.48
N ARG A 220 3.87 10.67 -7.46
CA ARG A 220 3.93 11.48 -6.25
C ARG A 220 2.99 10.95 -5.15
N ASN A 221 1.75 10.62 -5.49
CA ASN A 221 0.77 10.06 -4.53
C ASN A 221 1.19 8.67 -4.05
N PHE A 222 1.72 7.85 -4.96
CA PHE A 222 2.21 6.51 -4.66
C PHE A 222 3.38 6.52 -3.67
N ASN A 223 4.35 7.41 -3.88
CA ASN A 223 5.54 7.48 -3.03
C ASN A 223 5.25 8.09 -1.65
N ILE A 224 4.42 9.14 -1.55
CA ILE A 224 4.03 9.70 -0.24
C ILE A 224 3.21 8.68 0.58
N ALA A 225 2.35 7.87 -0.04
CA ALA A 225 1.69 6.76 0.63
C ALA A 225 2.71 5.77 1.21
N GLY A 226 3.75 5.45 0.44
CA GLY A 226 4.88 4.65 0.90
C GLY A 226 5.61 5.26 2.10
N MET A 227 5.92 6.55 2.06
CA MET A 227 6.57 7.26 3.15
C MET A 227 5.73 7.25 4.44
N ILE A 228 4.43 7.50 4.34
CA ILE A 228 3.47 7.44 5.45
C ILE A 228 3.44 6.03 6.05
N THR A 229 3.45 4.99 5.20
CA THR A 229 3.53 3.59 5.63
C THR A 229 4.77 3.34 6.48
N ASN A 230 5.95 3.78 6.01
CA ASN A 230 7.20 3.62 6.74
C ASN A 230 7.18 4.35 8.08
N ALA A 231 6.56 5.54 8.14
CA ALA A 231 6.37 6.25 9.41
C ALA A 231 5.49 5.46 10.39
N ARG A 232 4.39 4.87 9.92
CA ARG A 232 3.52 4.03 10.76
C ARG A 232 4.19 2.74 11.20
N LEU A 233 4.93 2.07 10.32
CA LEU A 233 5.71 0.88 10.66
C LEU A 233 6.76 1.18 11.74
N LEU A 234 7.50 2.28 11.61
CA LEU A 234 8.46 2.73 12.62
C LEU A 234 7.76 3.07 13.93
N LYS A 235 6.68 3.85 13.90
CA LYS A 235 5.93 4.22 15.11
C LYS A 235 5.33 3.02 15.83
N TYR A 236 4.90 2.00 15.09
CA TYR A 236 4.40 0.75 15.67
C TYR A 236 5.54 -0.07 16.31
N ALA A 237 6.66 -0.23 15.59
CA ALA A 237 7.78 -1.03 16.03
C ALA A 237 8.53 -0.40 17.23
N ASP A 238 8.64 0.93 17.24
CA ASP A 238 9.16 1.73 18.33
C ASP A 238 8.16 2.86 18.68
N PRO A 239 7.31 2.66 19.69
CA PRO A 239 6.36 3.66 20.15
C PRO A 239 6.99 4.96 20.66
N THR A 240 8.29 4.98 20.98
CA THR A 240 9.01 6.18 21.43
C THR A 240 9.55 7.01 20.26
N SER A 241 9.67 6.42 19.07
CA SER A 241 10.09 7.12 17.86
C SER A 241 9.11 8.23 17.45
N ASN A 242 9.61 9.21 16.71
CA ASN A 242 8.80 10.26 16.10
C ASN A 242 9.11 10.45 14.61
N PRO A 243 8.77 9.47 13.75
CA PRO A 243 9.03 9.53 12.32
C PRO A 243 8.30 10.67 11.61
N TRP A 244 7.21 11.17 12.18
CA TRP A 244 6.45 12.30 11.66
C TRP A 244 7.23 13.63 11.74
N ASN A 245 8.29 13.70 12.54
CA ASN A 245 9.19 14.85 12.56
C ASN A 245 10.38 14.70 11.59
N ALA A 246 10.46 13.61 10.82
CA ALA A 246 11.50 13.46 9.81
C ALA A 246 11.38 14.57 8.76
N THR A 247 12.52 15.18 8.42
CA THR A 247 12.61 16.21 7.39
C THR A 247 13.63 15.83 6.34
N ALA A 248 13.39 16.22 5.10
CA ALA A 248 14.35 16.19 4.02
C ALA A 248 14.41 17.58 3.40
N LYS A 249 15.58 18.24 3.47
CA LYS A 249 15.76 19.65 3.07
C LYS A 249 14.74 20.61 3.71
N GLY A 250 14.31 20.33 4.94
CA GLY A 250 13.32 21.11 5.69
C GLY A 250 11.85 20.77 5.40
N ALA A 251 11.56 19.96 4.37
CA ALA A 251 10.20 19.50 4.09
C ALA A 251 9.85 18.25 4.93
N THR A 252 8.62 18.21 5.46
CA THR A 252 8.06 17.05 6.18
C THR A 252 7.12 16.25 5.27
N LEU A 253 6.58 15.13 5.79
CA LEU A 253 5.49 14.42 5.14
C LEU A 253 4.24 15.31 4.99
N GLN A 254 3.96 16.17 5.98
CA GLN A 254 2.89 17.16 5.91
C GLN A 254 3.13 18.16 4.76
N THR A 255 4.34 18.71 4.65
CA THR A 255 4.72 19.62 3.55
C THR A 255 4.51 18.96 2.18
N THR A 256 4.79 17.67 2.07
CA THR A 256 4.63 16.90 0.83
C THR A 256 3.16 16.76 0.43
N VAL A 257 2.28 16.43 1.38
CA VAL A 257 0.83 16.37 1.09
C VAL A 257 0.25 17.75 0.80
N ASP A 258 0.69 18.80 1.52
CA ASP A 258 0.29 20.18 1.25
C ASP A 258 0.73 20.64 -0.15
N PHE A 259 1.91 20.23 -0.61
CA PHE A 259 2.35 20.48 -1.99
C PHE A 259 1.41 19.82 -3.01
N LEU A 260 1.01 18.56 -2.78
CA LEU A 260 0.11 17.83 -3.67
C LEU A 260 -1.31 18.42 -3.70
N MET A 261 -1.83 18.90 -2.57
CA MET A 261 -3.12 19.59 -2.52
C MET A 261 -3.14 20.87 -3.37
N ASN A 262 -1.98 21.51 -3.55
CA ASN A 262 -1.81 22.70 -4.38
C ASN A 262 -1.38 22.39 -5.83
N THR A 263 -1.27 21.11 -6.18
CA THR A 263 -0.91 20.67 -7.53
C THR A 263 -2.17 20.37 -8.33
N ASP A 264 -2.22 20.85 -9.57
CA ASP A 264 -3.34 20.61 -10.48
C ASP A 264 -3.07 19.33 -11.32
N PRO A 265 -3.75 18.21 -11.05
CA PRO A 265 -3.54 16.96 -11.79
C PRO A 265 -3.94 17.07 -13.27
N SER A 266 -4.83 18.00 -13.65
CA SER A 266 -5.20 18.16 -15.06
C SER A 266 -4.03 18.58 -15.94
N LYS A 267 -2.97 19.15 -15.34
CA LYS A 267 -1.75 19.58 -16.03
C LYS A 267 -0.77 18.45 -16.29
N THR A 268 -1.01 17.24 -15.77
CA THR A 268 -0.07 16.12 -15.93
C THR A 268 -0.37 15.25 -17.13
N GLY A 269 -1.51 15.47 -17.82
CA GLY A 269 -1.91 14.67 -18.98
C GLY A 269 -2.37 13.25 -18.62
N GLU A 270 -2.47 12.95 -17.33
CA GLU A 270 -2.97 11.67 -16.82
C GLU A 270 -4.50 11.66 -16.82
N THR A 271 -5.12 10.49 -17.01
CA THR A 271 -6.53 10.26 -16.66
C THR A 271 -6.73 10.11 -15.16
N ALA A 272 -5.70 10.39 -14.36
CA ALA A 272 -5.68 10.19 -12.93
C ALA A 272 -6.73 11.07 -12.25
N THR A 273 -7.48 10.46 -11.34
CA THR A 273 -8.47 11.19 -10.58
C THR A 273 -7.78 11.96 -9.45
N THR A 274 -8.29 13.14 -9.13
CA THR A 274 -7.96 13.85 -7.89
C THR A 274 -8.11 12.97 -6.64
N ALA A 275 -8.83 11.85 -6.72
CA ALA A 275 -9.05 10.92 -5.61
C ALA A 275 -7.83 10.18 -5.08
N GLU A 276 -6.73 10.08 -5.84
CA GLU A 276 -5.52 9.40 -5.36
C GLU A 276 -4.89 10.06 -4.12
N ILE A 277 -5.16 11.35 -3.89
CA ILE A 277 -4.61 12.09 -2.75
C ILE A 277 -5.42 11.93 -1.46
N TYR A 278 -6.71 11.56 -1.53
CA TYR A 278 -7.59 11.62 -0.35
C TYR A 278 -7.14 10.73 0.81
N PRO A 279 -6.68 9.48 0.58
CA PRO A 279 -6.14 8.66 1.66
C PRO A 279 -4.88 9.29 2.30
N ASN A 280 -4.03 9.93 1.49
CA ASN A 280 -2.81 10.58 1.99
C ASN A 280 -3.14 11.81 2.86
N ILE A 281 -4.14 12.60 2.45
CA ILE A 281 -4.68 13.70 3.27
C ILE A 281 -5.23 13.16 4.58
N ALA A 282 -5.99 12.07 4.51
CA ALA A 282 -6.58 11.45 5.68
C ALA A 282 -5.50 11.02 6.69
N ALA A 283 -4.54 10.24 6.21
CA ALA A 283 -3.45 9.74 7.04
C ALA A 283 -2.61 10.87 7.65
N ILE A 284 -2.31 11.95 6.92
CA ILE A 284 -1.58 13.10 7.46
C ILE A 284 -2.40 13.85 8.51
N ALA A 285 -3.67 14.17 8.26
CA ALA A 285 -4.42 14.96 9.22
C ALA A 285 -4.73 14.18 10.52
N SER A 286 -4.81 12.85 10.47
CA SER A 286 -4.94 12.01 11.68
C SER A 286 -3.76 12.15 12.64
N VAL A 287 -2.58 12.55 12.12
CA VAL A 287 -1.34 12.69 12.88
C VAL A 287 -1.06 14.16 13.23
N TYR A 288 -1.13 15.05 12.24
CA TYR A 288 -0.76 16.47 12.41
C TYR A 288 -1.95 17.35 12.85
N GLY A 289 -3.16 16.79 12.85
CA GLY A 289 -4.40 17.52 13.09
C GLY A 289 -4.87 18.37 11.90
N ASP A 290 -6.07 18.92 12.04
CA ASP A 290 -6.68 19.83 11.07
C ASP A 290 -7.34 21.05 11.74
N PRO A 291 -6.57 21.88 12.48
CA PRO A 291 -7.14 22.95 13.31
C PRO A 291 -7.90 24.02 12.51
N GLU A 292 -7.47 24.29 11.27
CA GLU A 292 -8.09 25.28 10.38
C GLU A 292 -9.12 24.64 9.41
N GLY A 293 -9.31 23.33 9.51
CA GLY A 293 -10.18 22.55 8.63
C GLY A 293 -9.69 22.50 7.18
N LYS A 294 -8.41 22.72 6.90
CA LYS A 294 -7.87 22.78 5.52
C LYS A 294 -8.05 21.44 4.80
N TYR A 295 -7.83 20.33 5.50
CA TYR A 295 -7.89 18.99 4.92
C TYR A 295 -9.33 18.54 4.69
N VAL A 296 -10.19 18.71 5.71
CA VAL A 296 -11.62 18.36 5.59
C VAL A 296 -12.32 19.21 4.54
N LYS A 297 -12.00 20.51 4.43
CA LYS A 297 -12.54 21.38 3.38
C LYS A 297 -12.14 20.91 1.98
N PHE A 298 -10.88 20.52 1.79
CA PHE A 298 -10.38 20.03 0.50
C PHE A 298 -11.12 18.76 0.07
N ILE A 299 -11.22 17.79 0.97
CA ILE A 299 -11.90 16.52 0.73
C ILE A 299 -13.39 16.74 0.42
N ASN A 300 -14.08 17.56 1.22
CA ASN A 300 -15.50 17.86 1.02
C ASN A 300 -15.77 18.60 -0.29
N ALA A 301 -14.90 19.53 -0.68
CA ALA A 301 -15.02 20.27 -1.95
C ALA A 301 -14.93 19.33 -3.17
N ALA A 302 -14.23 18.21 -3.03
CA ALA A 302 -14.14 17.20 -4.07
C ALA A 302 -15.32 16.22 -4.10
N GLY A 303 -16.26 16.30 -3.14
CA GLY A 303 -17.38 15.39 -3.02
C GLY A 303 -17.01 13.97 -2.60
N PHE A 304 -15.81 13.77 -2.04
CA PHE A 304 -15.41 12.46 -1.51
C PHE A 304 -16.12 12.20 -0.17
N PRO A 305 -16.89 11.11 -0.05
CA PRO A 305 -17.65 10.81 1.16
C PRO A 305 -16.74 10.21 2.22
N TYR A 306 -15.78 10.99 2.73
CA TYR A 306 -14.76 10.49 3.65
C TYR A 306 -15.37 9.77 4.84
N ALA A 307 -16.42 10.32 5.46
CA ALA A 307 -17.11 9.70 6.60
C ALA A 307 -17.69 8.31 6.33
N ASP A 308 -17.96 7.98 5.06
CA ASP A 308 -18.48 6.68 4.62
C ASP A 308 -17.37 5.77 4.04
N ASP A 309 -16.16 6.29 3.86
CA ASP A 309 -15.02 5.57 3.30
C ASP A 309 -14.25 4.80 4.38
N ALA A 310 -13.66 3.67 4.02
CA ALA A 310 -12.88 2.86 4.95
C ALA A 310 -11.71 3.66 5.58
N THR A 311 -11.12 4.63 4.85
CA THR A 311 -10.08 5.54 5.38
C THR A 311 -10.51 6.30 6.62
N PHE A 312 -11.80 6.58 6.79
CA PHE A 312 -12.31 7.17 8.03
C PHE A 312 -12.02 6.29 9.24
N LEU A 313 -12.19 4.97 9.14
CA LEU A 313 -11.99 4.08 10.28
C LEU A 313 -10.51 3.99 10.68
N TRP A 314 -9.58 4.07 9.73
CA TRP A 314 -8.14 3.90 9.95
C TRP A 314 -7.43 5.18 10.41
N ASP A 315 -7.92 6.33 9.97
CA ASP A 315 -7.26 7.63 10.12
C ASP A 315 -8.04 8.57 11.05
N GLN A 316 -8.47 8.05 12.20
CA GLN A 316 -9.09 8.87 13.25
C GLN A 316 -8.04 9.53 14.17
N PRO A 317 -8.31 10.75 14.67
CA PRO A 317 -9.47 11.58 14.35
C PRO A 317 -9.21 12.48 13.13
N LEU A 318 -10.13 12.42 12.18
CA LEU A 318 -10.29 13.44 11.13
C LEU A 318 -11.73 13.96 11.08
N ALA A 319 -12.40 13.88 12.23
CA ALA A 319 -13.79 14.22 12.41
C ALA A 319 -14.02 15.72 12.68
N GLY A 320 -13.40 16.61 11.88
CA GLY A 320 -13.75 18.03 11.88
C GLY A 320 -13.51 18.78 13.20
N GLY A 321 -12.34 18.59 13.82
CA GLY A 321 -11.90 19.43 14.95
C GLY A 321 -11.96 18.80 16.34
N ILE A 322 -12.00 17.47 16.46
CA ILE A 322 -11.70 16.80 17.73
C ILE A 322 -10.19 16.51 17.77
N PRO A 323 -9.42 17.16 18.67
CA PRO A 323 -7.98 16.90 18.79
C PRO A 323 -7.70 15.43 19.08
N SER A 324 -6.67 14.87 18.44
CA SER A 324 -6.09 13.59 18.83
C SER A 324 -5.38 13.73 20.18
N GLY A 325 -6.14 13.60 21.26
CA GLY A 325 -5.64 13.61 22.63
C GLY A 325 -6.50 12.67 23.46
N ALA A 326 -5.87 11.64 24.03
CA ALA A 326 -6.53 10.63 24.84
C ALA A 326 -7.36 11.22 25.99
N SER A 327 -8.68 11.01 25.94
CA SER A 327 -9.46 10.57 27.09
C SER A 327 -10.54 9.61 26.58
N GLY A 328 -10.66 8.47 27.25
CA GLY A 328 -11.40 7.29 26.79
C GLY A 328 -12.92 7.42 26.83
N GLU A 329 -13.49 8.36 26.08
CA GLU A 329 -14.93 8.42 25.85
C GLU A 329 -15.25 8.24 24.37
N THR A 330 -15.95 7.14 24.09
CA THR A 330 -16.51 6.79 22.80
C THR A 330 -17.39 7.94 22.29
N PRO A 331 -17.28 8.38 21.02
CA PRO A 331 -18.17 9.41 20.50
C PRO A 331 -19.60 8.89 20.48
N VAL A 332 -20.50 9.56 21.19
CA VAL A 332 -21.94 9.30 21.09
C VAL A 332 -22.43 9.85 19.76
N ILE A 333 -22.83 8.97 18.85
CA ILE A 333 -23.53 9.34 17.61
C ILE A 333 -24.89 9.91 18.01
N GLY A 334 -25.04 11.23 17.95
CA GLY A 334 -26.30 11.92 18.17
C GLY A 334 -27.30 11.56 17.08
N THR A 335 -28.37 10.85 17.44
CA THR A 335 -29.50 10.60 16.55
C THR A 335 -30.28 11.89 16.31
N THR A 336 -30.03 12.59 15.21
CA THR A 336 -30.93 13.63 14.71
C THR A 336 -32.04 12.98 13.87
N LYS A 337 -33.24 12.90 14.44
CA LYS A 337 -34.47 12.65 13.68
C LYS A 337 -34.73 13.84 12.75
N GLY A 338 -34.35 13.70 11.48
CA GLY A 338 -34.65 14.64 10.39
C GLY A 338 -35.52 13.99 9.32
N LYS A 339 -36.68 14.61 9.06
CA LYS A 339 -37.83 14.17 8.25
C LYS A 339 -37.53 13.41 6.94
N SER A 340 -38.33 12.37 6.71
CA SER A 340 -38.46 11.60 5.48
C SER A 340 -38.81 12.46 4.27
N GLY A 341 -37.93 12.46 3.27
CA GLY A 341 -38.20 12.89 1.91
C GLY A 341 -37.48 11.96 0.95
N ALA A 342 -38.05 10.78 0.69
CA ALA A 342 -37.49 9.83 -0.25
C ALA A 342 -37.57 10.39 -1.68
N LYS A 343 -36.42 10.67 -2.28
CA LYS A 343 -36.24 10.57 -3.73
C LYS A 343 -35.27 9.44 -3.99
N SER A 344 -35.75 8.37 -4.62
CA SER A 344 -34.91 7.27 -5.05
C SER A 344 -33.91 7.77 -6.10
N LEU A 345 -32.63 7.79 -5.75
CA LEU A 345 -31.57 7.80 -6.75
C LEU A 345 -31.34 6.36 -7.16
N ALA A 346 -31.83 6.02 -8.36
CA ALA A 346 -31.50 4.77 -9.01
C ALA A 346 -29.99 4.76 -9.29
N VAL A 347 -29.25 3.94 -8.56
CA VAL A 347 -27.81 3.75 -8.75
C VAL A 347 -27.64 2.72 -9.86
N GLY A 348 -27.18 3.18 -11.02
CA GLY A 348 -26.89 2.31 -12.16
C GLY A 348 -25.65 1.42 -11.92
N PRO A 349 -25.54 0.27 -12.59
CA PRO A 349 -24.55 -0.78 -12.34
C PRO A 349 -23.09 -0.40 -12.63
N TRP A 350 -22.80 0.84 -13.05
CA TRP A 350 -21.46 1.33 -13.37
C TRP A 350 -20.69 1.93 -12.19
N PHE A 351 -21.35 2.24 -11.07
CA PHE A 351 -20.70 2.80 -9.88
C PHE A 351 -19.95 1.78 -9.01
N ILE A 352 -20.18 0.49 -9.23
CA ILE A 352 -19.59 -0.59 -8.41
C ILE A 352 -18.15 -0.94 -8.86
N PHE A 353 -17.76 -0.59 -10.09
CA PHE A 353 -16.45 -0.97 -10.64
C PHE A 353 -15.31 -0.01 -10.30
N THR A 354 -15.58 1.26 -9.98
CA THR A 354 -14.56 2.26 -9.64
C THR A 354 -14.10 2.20 -8.18
N ALA A 355 -14.88 1.61 -7.27
CA ALA A 355 -14.52 1.45 -5.86
C ALA A 355 -13.46 0.36 -5.61
N ILE A 356 -13.25 -0.55 -6.57
CA ILE A 356 -12.37 -1.73 -6.43
C ILE A 356 -10.94 -1.43 -6.91
N LEU A 357 -10.71 -0.35 -7.67
CA LEU A 357 -9.38 0.03 -8.15
C LEU A 357 -8.68 1.10 -7.27
N ALA A 358 -9.44 1.91 -6.53
CA ALA A 358 -8.90 2.92 -5.63
C ALA A 358 -8.49 2.36 -4.24
N SER A 359 -8.97 1.17 -3.87
CA SER A 359 -8.68 0.48 -2.60
C SER A 359 -7.27 -0.14 -2.53
N GLY A 360 -6.55 -0.17 -3.67
CA GLY A 360 -5.18 -0.67 -3.77
C GLY A 360 -4.09 0.28 -3.23
N LEU A 361 -4.44 1.49 -2.78
CA LEU A 361 -3.51 2.53 -2.31
C LEU A 361 -3.46 2.71 -0.77
N LEU A 362 -4.10 1.83 -0.01
CA LEU A 362 -4.12 1.89 1.45
C LEU A 362 -2.87 1.24 2.06
N PHE A 363 -2.06 2.00 2.80
CA PHE A 363 -1.09 1.40 3.71
C PHE A 363 -1.02 2.15 5.04
N LEU A 364 -1.51 1.43 6.06
CA LEU A 364 -1.56 1.70 7.50
C LEU A 364 -2.37 2.90 7.94
#